data_AF-A0A417YQ55-F1
#
_entry.id   AF-A0A417YQ55-F1
#
_cell.length_a   1.000
_cell.length_b   1.000
_cell.length_c   1.000
_cell.angle_alpha   90.00
_cell.angle_beta   90.00
_cell.angle_gamma   90.00
#
_symmetry.space_group_name_H-M   'P 1'
#
loop_
_entity.id
_entity.type
_entity.pdbx_description
1 polymer ?
#
loop_
_entity_poly.entity_id
_entity_poly.type
_entity_poly.pdbx_seq_one_letter_code
_entity_poly.pdbx_strand_id
1 'polypeptide(L)'
;MDFIIKLSDNISDFNGYVEVMQLSRRFDGTEEKLADMVKVNERMVNGHYKMTLEQLMTVISESGVTESISTPNLPQHCIKHVWSNRAENQQVVYVEIPKNRWDITYHNQQFENVGFPRMVFKYIVAGAEVTLSHVFAIKETGFIKDDTPLFVFPFSNVNSDGSVCMGGNKLPNINSLVQISTFHSVFFAAPFGNDYGAKTTTGKQLRELFTLLSNNDFEDNWLMPAKIKFEDL
;
A
#
# COMPACT_ATOMS: atom_id res chain seq x y z
N MET A 1 -22.43 25.64 11.45
CA MET A 1 -23.09 26.34 10.34
C MET A 1 -23.47 25.18 9.50
N ASP A 2 -24.77 24.93 9.44
CA ASP A 2 -25.26 23.60 9.15
C ASP A 2 -25.85 23.68 7.75
N PHE A 3 -25.38 22.82 6.86
CA PHE A 3 -25.80 22.80 5.47
C PHE A 3 -26.57 21.50 5.22
N ILE A 4 -27.71 21.60 4.54
CA ILE A 4 -28.40 20.45 3.96
C ILE A 4 -28.12 20.49 2.47
N ILE A 5 -27.55 19.40 1.96
CA ILE A 5 -27.33 19.19 0.53
C ILE A 5 -28.39 18.21 0.06
N LYS A 6 -29.30 18.66 -0.80
CA LYS A 6 -30.34 17.81 -1.39
C LYS A 6 -29.96 17.47 -2.82
N LEU A 7 -29.64 16.20 -3.04
CA LEU A 7 -29.47 15.62 -4.37
C LEU A 7 -30.86 15.26 -4.92
N SER A 8 -31.19 15.67 -6.14
CA SER A 8 -32.44 15.27 -6.78
C SER A 8 -32.45 13.77 -7.09
N ASP A 9 -33.61 13.13 -7.00
CA ASP A 9 -33.76 11.66 -7.10
C ASP A 9 -33.41 11.07 -8.50
N ASN A 10 -33.12 11.89 -9.51
CA ASN A 10 -32.65 11.45 -10.83
C ASN A 10 -31.49 12.32 -11.31
N ILE A 11 -30.26 12.05 -10.83
CA ILE A 11 -29.05 12.58 -11.46
C ILE A 11 -28.73 11.66 -12.65
N SER A 12 -29.38 11.89 -13.78
CA SER A 12 -29.09 11.18 -15.03
C SER A 12 -27.86 11.73 -15.77
N ASP A 13 -27.40 12.93 -15.39
CA ASP A 13 -26.25 13.62 -15.97
C ASP A 13 -25.50 14.50 -14.94
N PHE A 14 -24.20 14.73 -15.17
CA PHE A 14 -23.36 15.59 -14.32
C PHE A 14 -23.76 17.09 -14.37
N ASN A 15 -24.65 17.45 -15.30
CA ASN A 15 -25.26 18.78 -15.40
C ASN A 15 -26.50 18.95 -14.51
N GLY A 16 -26.90 17.91 -13.78
CA GLY A 16 -27.95 17.98 -12.76
C GLY A 16 -27.64 19.03 -11.69
N TYR A 17 -28.71 19.61 -11.13
CA TYR A 17 -28.61 20.64 -10.11
C TYR A 17 -28.68 20.04 -8.71
N VAL A 18 -27.92 20.62 -7.79
CA VAL A 18 -27.96 20.35 -6.36
C VAL A 18 -28.46 21.59 -5.64
N GLU A 19 -29.31 21.39 -4.64
CA GLU A 19 -29.74 22.44 -3.74
C GLU A 19 -28.95 22.37 -2.44
N VAL A 20 -28.28 23.46 -2.10
CA VAL A 20 -27.56 23.63 -0.84
C VAL A 20 -28.32 24.65 0.00
N MET A 21 -28.87 24.19 1.12
CA MET A 21 -29.60 25.02 2.08
C MET A 21 -28.73 25.27 3.30
N GLN A 22 -28.47 26.53 3.60
CA GLN A 22 -27.81 26.95 4.82
C GLN A 22 -28.83 27.19 5.92
N LEU A 23 -28.70 26.49 7.05
CA LEU A 23 -29.59 26.63 8.19
C LEU A 23 -29.07 27.67 9.19
N SER A 24 -29.98 28.48 9.71
CA SER A 24 -29.72 29.32 10.89
C SER A 24 -29.43 28.48 12.13
N ARG A 25 -28.58 29.02 13.01
CA ARG A 25 -28.31 28.44 14.33
C ARG A 25 -29.37 28.85 15.38
N ARG A 26 -30.00 30.02 15.21
CA ARG A 26 -31.09 30.59 16.02
C ARG A 26 -31.88 31.60 15.17
N PHE A 27 -33.17 31.75 15.45
CA PHE A 27 -33.98 32.87 14.96
C PHE A 27 -33.30 34.17 15.43
N ASP A 28 -32.85 35.01 14.50
CA ASP A 28 -32.17 36.28 14.72
C ASP A 28 -33.13 37.47 14.92
N GLY A 29 -34.44 37.20 14.94
CA GLY A 29 -35.46 38.19 15.27
C GLY A 29 -35.75 39.19 14.14
N THR A 30 -35.21 38.98 12.95
CA THR A 30 -35.57 39.75 11.75
C THR A 30 -36.89 39.23 11.16
N GLU A 31 -37.84 40.14 10.96
CA GLU A 31 -39.10 39.84 10.28
C GLU A 31 -38.85 39.69 8.77
N GLU A 32 -38.77 38.45 8.30
CA GLU A 32 -38.90 38.11 6.88
C GLU A 32 -40.37 37.80 6.55
N LYS A 33 -40.78 38.07 5.31
CA LYS A 33 -42.15 37.76 4.88
C LYS A 33 -42.38 36.24 4.96
N LEU A 34 -43.50 35.84 5.56
CA LEU A 34 -43.88 34.43 5.77
C LEU A 34 -43.81 33.56 4.50
N ALA A 35 -44.00 34.16 3.33
CA ALA A 35 -43.96 33.50 2.03
C ALA A 35 -42.54 33.07 1.60
N ASP A 36 -41.50 33.71 2.15
CA ASP A 36 -40.09 33.48 1.81
C ASP A 36 -39.39 32.54 2.81
N MET A 37 -40.10 32.15 3.88
CA MET A 37 -39.57 31.36 4.99
C MET A 37 -39.69 29.86 4.72
N VAL A 38 -38.61 29.22 4.26
CA VAL A 38 -38.54 27.76 4.15
C VAL A 38 -38.04 27.16 5.47
N LYS A 39 -38.89 26.34 6.12
CA LYS A 39 -38.55 25.63 7.36
C LYS A 39 -38.15 24.19 7.04
N VAL A 40 -36.94 23.79 7.44
CA VAL A 40 -36.46 22.41 7.31
C VAL A 40 -35.96 21.94 8.68
N ASN A 41 -36.47 20.81 9.17
CA ASN A 41 -36.10 20.21 10.47
C ASN A 41 -36.10 21.23 11.63
N GLU A 42 -37.19 21.98 11.76
CA GLU A 42 -37.37 23.01 12.80
C GLU A 42 -36.42 24.22 12.76
N ARG A 43 -35.61 24.35 11.70
CA ARG A 43 -34.68 25.47 11.51
C ARG A 43 -35.06 26.28 10.27
N MET A 44 -34.75 27.57 10.33
CA MET A 44 -34.92 28.49 9.20
C MET A 44 -33.79 28.32 8.21
N VAL A 45 -34.11 28.26 6.92
CA VAL A 45 -33.14 28.33 5.84
C VAL A 45 -32.78 29.81 5.61
N ASN A 46 -31.53 30.18 5.88
CA ASN A 46 -31.03 31.55 5.72
C ASN A 46 -30.29 31.76 4.39
N GLY A 47 -30.17 30.71 3.58
CA GLY A 47 -29.57 30.79 2.24
C GLY A 47 -29.91 29.54 1.43
N HIS A 48 -30.34 29.74 0.19
CA HIS A 48 -30.60 28.67 -0.76
C HIS A 48 -29.75 28.90 -1.99
N TYR A 49 -28.89 27.93 -2.29
CA TYR A 49 -27.99 27.98 -3.43
C TYR A 49 -28.34 26.82 -4.37
N LYS A 50 -28.53 27.16 -5.64
CA LYS A 50 -28.67 26.18 -6.72
C LYS A 50 -27.39 26.19 -7.53
N MET A 51 -26.71 25.05 -7.59
CA MET A 51 -25.46 24.89 -8.34
C MET A 51 -25.46 23.53 -9.03
N THR A 52 -24.59 23.34 -10.02
CA THR A 52 -24.39 22.01 -10.61
C THR A 52 -23.64 21.11 -9.64
N LEU A 53 -23.75 19.78 -9.81
CA LEU A 53 -22.95 18.84 -9.03
C LEU A 53 -21.44 19.09 -9.20
N GLU A 54 -21.01 19.43 -10.41
CA GLU A 54 -19.61 19.78 -10.72
C GLU A 54 -19.14 21.00 -9.92
N GLN A 55 -19.95 22.06 -9.86
CA GLN A 55 -19.63 23.27 -9.09
C GLN A 55 -19.54 22.98 -7.60
N LEU A 56 -20.46 22.17 -7.06
CA LEU A 56 -20.43 21.76 -5.66
C LEU A 56 -19.15 20.99 -5.33
N MET A 57 -18.80 20.00 -6.17
CA MET A 57 -17.57 19.21 -5.99
C MET A 57 -16.32 20.08 -6.05
N THR A 58 -16.29 21.04 -6.98
CA THR A 58 -15.20 22.01 -7.11
C THR A 58 -15.07 22.86 -5.85
N VAL A 59 -16.15 23.48 -5.38
CA VAL A 59 -16.15 24.33 -4.18
C VAL A 59 -15.76 23.53 -2.93
N ILE A 60 -16.25 22.30 -2.76
CA ILE A 60 -15.85 21.44 -1.63
C ILE A 60 -14.34 21.13 -1.72
N SER A 61 -13.85 20.75 -2.91
CA SER A 61 -12.44 20.44 -3.13
C SER A 61 -11.53 21.65 -2.91
N GLU A 62 -11.95 22.85 -3.31
CA GLU A 62 -11.19 24.10 -3.15
C GLU A 62 -11.29 24.66 -1.73
N SER A 63 -12.38 24.39 -1.01
CA SER A 63 -12.59 24.79 0.39
C SER A 63 -11.84 23.91 1.38
N GLY A 64 -11.37 22.73 0.94
CA GLY A 64 -10.48 21.90 1.72
C GLY A 64 -9.19 22.67 1.98
N VAL A 65 -8.98 23.08 3.23
CA VAL A 65 -7.66 23.53 3.69
C VAL A 65 -6.68 22.44 3.25
N THR A 66 -5.78 22.77 2.32
CA THR A 66 -4.70 21.88 1.92
C THR A 66 -3.64 21.92 3.01
N GLU A 67 -4.00 21.46 4.22
CA GLU A 67 -3.00 21.10 5.21
C GLU A 67 -2.18 19.98 4.58
N SER A 68 -0.87 20.20 4.49
CA SER A 68 0.05 19.19 3.99
C SER A 68 -0.13 17.92 4.82
N ILE A 69 -0.60 16.85 4.19
CA ILE A 69 -0.68 15.55 4.83
C ILE A 69 0.73 14.98 4.86
N SER A 70 1.40 15.10 6.00
CA SER A 70 2.70 14.48 6.20
C SER A 70 2.54 12.96 6.25
N THR A 71 3.37 12.24 5.51
CA THR A 71 3.56 10.81 5.77
C THR A 71 4.24 10.62 7.12
N PRO A 72 4.04 9.47 7.80
CA PRO A 72 4.88 9.11 8.94
C PRO A 72 6.33 8.92 8.50
N ASN A 73 7.24 8.81 9.47
CA ASN A 73 8.60 8.37 9.19
C ASN A 73 8.56 6.97 8.54
N LEU A 74 9.14 6.86 7.35
CA LEU A 74 9.14 5.64 6.56
C LEU A 74 10.38 4.79 6.90
N PRO A 75 10.29 3.46 6.75
CA PRO A 75 11.44 2.58 6.91
C PRO A 75 12.54 2.94 5.91
N GLN A 76 13.78 2.64 6.29
CA GLN A 76 14.92 2.76 5.39
C GLN A 76 14.66 1.94 4.12
N HIS A 77 15.07 2.47 2.97
CA HIS A 77 14.84 1.86 1.65
C HIS A 77 13.35 1.72 1.27
N CYS A 78 12.46 2.50 1.89
CA CYS A 78 11.08 2.61 1.43
C CYS A 78 11.02 3.22 0.02
N ILE A 79 10.42 2.48 -0.92
CA ILE A 79 10.22 2.89 -2.31
C ILE A 79 8.88 3.60 -2.46
N LYS A 80 7.83 3.06 -1.84
CA LYS A 80 6.45 3.50 -1.99
C LYS A 80 5.67 3.25 -0.71
N HIS A 81 4.80 4.19 -0.34
CA HIS A 81 3.84 4.09 0.76
C HIS A 81 2.45 4.44 0.25
N VAL A 82 1.48 3.60 0.54
CA VAL A 82 0.09 3.77 0.09
C VAL A 82 -0.85 3.57 1.26
N TRP A 83 -1.80 4.48 1.43
CA TRP A 83 -2.95 4.26 2.30
C TRP A 83 -4.01 3.49 1.53
N SER A 84 -4.20 2.21 1.81
CA SER A 84 -5.24 1.40 1.17
C SER A 84 -6.63 1.69 1.74
N ASN A 85 -6.71 1.93 3.07
CA ASN A 85 -7.92 2.38 3.74
C ASN A 85 -7.55 3.24 4.95
N ARG A 86 -7.78 4.55 4.86
CA ARG A 86 -7.46 5.48 5.96
C ARG A 86 -8.37 5.32 7.17
N ALA A 87 -9.65 4.98 6.97
CA ALA A 87 -10.60 4.81 8.06
C ALA A 87 -10.26 3.59 8.93
N GLU A 88 -9.72 2.54 8.31
CA GLU A 88 -9.29 1.31 8.99
C GLU A 88 -7.80 1.28 9.34
N ASN A 89 -7.08 2.39 9.11
CA ASN A 89 -5.63 2.49 9.30
C ASN A 89 -4.85 1.36 8.59
N GLN A 90 -5.26 1.03 7.35
CA GLN A 90 -4.59 0.06 6.50
C GLN A 90 -3.65 0.75 5.52
N GLN A 91 -2.41 0.24 5.47
CA GLN A 91 -1.32 0.82 4.72
C GLN A 91 -0.55 -0.29 3.99
N VAL A 92 0.05 0.07 2.87
CA VAL A 92 0.95 -0.80 2.11
C VAL A 92 2.30 -0.09 2.00
N VAL A 93 3.36 -0.80 2.35
CA VAL A 93 4.74 -0.29 2.34
C VAL A 93 5.59 -1.19 1.46
N TYR A 94 6.31 -0.58 0.52
CA TYR A 94 7.21 -1.28 -0.39
C TYR A 94 8.64 -0.93 0.01
N VAL A 95 9.42 -1.94 0.38
CA VAL A 95 10.79 -1.77 0.86
C VAL A 95 11.75 -2.48 -0.07
N GLU A 96 12.76 -1.77 -0.54
CA GLU A 96 13.88 -2.36 -1.26
C GLU A 96 14.82 -3.05 -0.27
N ILE A 97 15.15 -4.31 -0.57
CA ILE A 97 16.22 -5.03 0.10
C ILE A 97 17.38 -5.15 -0.89
N PRO A 98 18.53 -4.52 -0.62
CA PRO A 98 19.67 -4.54 -1.53
C PRO A 98 20.21 -5.97 -1.68
N LYS A 99 20.88 -6.25 -2.80
CA LYS A 99 21.59 -7.50 -3.01
C LYS A 99 22.60 -7.72 -1.88
N ASN A 100 22.50 -8.86 -1.21
CA ASN A 100 23.35 -9.19 -0.08
C ASN A 100 23.42 -10.70 0.11
N ARG A 101 24.16 -11.11 1.14
CA ARG A 101 24.29 -12.49 1.56
C ARG A 101 23.68 -12.66 2.95
N TRP A 102 23.03 -13.79 3.17
CA TRP A 102 22.36 -14.10 4.42
C TRP A 102 22.65 -15.53 4.86
N ASP A 103 22.73 -15.72 6.17
CA ASP A 103 22.72 -17.04 6.77
C ASP A 103 21.28 -17.54 6.79
N ILE A 104 21.06 -18.76 6.30
CA ILE A 104 19.74 -19.36 6.17
C ILE A 104 19.74 -20.78 6.68
N THR A 105 18.57 -21.24 7.11
CA THR A 105 18.34 -22.64 7.46
C THR A 105 17.49 -23.29 6.37
N TYR A 106 17.98 -24.36 5.76
CA TYR A 106 17.23 -25.16 4.80
C TYR A 106 16.94 -26.53 5.40
N HIS A 107 15.65 -26.81 5.66
CA HIS A 107 15.20 -27.88 6.56
C HIS A 107 15.90 -27.81 7.92
N ASN A 108 16.85 -28.70 8.20
CA ASN A 108 17.60 -28.77 9.45
C ASN A 108 19.10 -28.46 9.25
N GLN A 109 19.47 -27.94 8.08
CA GLN A 109 20.87 -27.64 7.75
C GLN A 109 21.06 -26.13 7.58
N GLN A 110 22.10 -25.61 8.22
CA GLN A 110 22.51 -24.22 8.05
C GLN A 110 23.37 -24.06 6.80
N PHE A 111 23.13 -22.97 6.09
CA PHE A 111 23.96 -22.48 4.99
C PHE A 111 24.35 -21.04 5.32
N GLU A 112 25.65 -20.78 5.33
CA GLU A 112 26.20 -19.47 5.68
C GLU A 112 26.44 -18.65 4.41
N ASN A 113 26.27 -17.34 4.56
CA ASN A 113 26.67 -16.33 3.58
C ASN A 113 26.13 -16.62 2.16
N VAL A 114 24.86 -17.05 2.06
CA VAL A 114 24.21 -17.40 0.80
C VAL A 114 23.82 -16.12 0.07
N GLY A 115 24.24 -15.96 -1.19
CA GLY A 115 23.85 -14.82 -2.03
C GLY A 115 22.38 -14.82 -2.42
N PHE A 116 21.71 -13.68 -2.22
CA PHE A 116 20.36 -13.42 -2.71
C PHE A 116 20.38 -12.19 -3.63
N PRO A 117 19.45 -12.11 -4.60
CA PRO A 117 19.34 -10.94 -5.48
C PRO A 117 18.85 -9.71 -4.70
N ARG A 118 18.89 -8.54 -5.35
CA ARG A 118 18.13 -7.38 -4.92
C ARG A 118 16.63 -7.68 -4.99
N MET A 119 15.87 -7.22 -4.01
CA MET A 119 14.46 -7.58 -3.85
C MET A 119 13.59 -6.38 -3.48
N VAL A 120 12.29 -6.54 -3.71
CA VAL A 120 11.25 -5.66 -3.20
C VAL A 120 10.29 -6.46 -2.36
N PHE A 121 10.08 -5.98 -1.14
CA PHE A 121 9.17 -6.55 -0.17
C PHE A 121 7.93 -5.67 -0.07
N LYS A 122 6.75 -6.26 -0.26
CA LYS A 122 5.45 -5.60 -0.08
C LYS A 122 4.87 -6.00 1.26
N TYR A 123 4.79 -5.06 2.19
CA TYR A 123 4.18 -5.23 3.49
C TYR A 123 2.77 -4.64 3.50
N ILE A 124 1.82 -5.38 4.08
CA ILE A 124 0.50 -4.89 4.44
C ILE A 124 0.53 -4.62 5.95
N VAL A 125 0.13 -3.42 6.34
CA VAL A 125 0.09 -2.97 7.74
C VAL A 125 -1.36 -2.65 8.09
N ALA A 126 -1.89 -3.31 9.11
CA ALA A 126 -3.24 -3.08 9.63
C ALA A 126 -3.15 -2.78 11.14
N GLY A 127 -3.22 -1.51 11.50
CA GLY A 127 -2.92 -1.10 12.88
C GLY A 127 -1.47 -1.42 13.26
N ALA A 128 -1.30 -2.32 14.23
CA ALA A 128 0.02 -2.79 14.68
C ALA A 128 0.48 -4.08 13.97
N GLU A 129 -0.42 -4.79 13.29
CA GLU A 129 -0.13 -6.06 12.64
C GLU A 129 0.52 -5.82 11.27
N VAL A 130 1.54 -6.61 10.95
CA VAL A 130 2.28 -6.53 9.69
C VAL A 130 2.31 -7.88 9.03
N THR A 131 2.00 -7.92 7.74
CA THR A 131 2.12 -9.11 6.90
C THR A 131 3.07 -8.83 5.74
N LEU A 132 4.08 -9.67 5.56
CA LEU A 132 4.86 -9.70 4.32
C LEU A 132 4.02 -10.41 3.27
N SER A 133 3.48 -9.64 2.34
CA SER A 133 2.50 -10.13 1.38
C SER A 133 3.17 -10.68 0.12
N HIS A 134 4.11 -9.91 -0.46
CA HIS A 134 4.79 -10.29 -1.68
C HIS A 134 6.29 -10.00 -1.63
N VAL A 135 7.08 -10.85 -2.31
CA VAL A 135 8.50 -10.62 -2.56
C VAL A 135 8.78 -10.88 -4.04
N PHE A 136 9.43 -9.90 -4.68
CA PHE A 136 9.95 -10.03 -6.04
C PHE A 136 11.43 -9.69 -6.07
N ALA A 137 12.16 -10.31 -6.99
CA ALA A 137 13.54 -9.96 -7.29
C ALA A 137 13.59 -8.84 -8.34
N ILE A 138 14.65 -8.03 -8.29
CA ILE A 138 14.97 -6.99 -9.26
C ILE A 138 16.45 -7.14 -9.61
N LYS A 139 16.83 -6.74 -10.82
CA LYS A 139 18.24 -6.64 -11.19
C LYS A 139 18.94 -5.49 -10.45
N GLU A 140 20.23 -5.63 -10.24
CA GLU A 140 21.11 -4.67 -9.58
C GLU A 140 21.44 -3.49 -10.52
N THR A 141 20.40 -2.73 -10.91
CA THR A 141 20.53 -1.59 -11.81
C THR A 141 19.63 -0.45 -11.40
N GLY A 142 20.22 0.70 -11.07
CA GLY A 142 19.52 1.98 -10.93
C GLY A 142 18.42 2.05 -9.88
N PHE A 143 17.69 3.17 -9.90
CA PHE A 143 16.51 3.39 -9.05
C PHE A 143 15.32 2.58 -9.54
N ILE A 144 14.51 2.10 -8.59
CA ILE A 144 13.23 1.45 -8.88
C ILE A 144 12.23 2.52 -9.30
N LYS A 145 11.66 2.33 -10.49
CA LYS A 145 10.62 3.15 -11.11
C LYS A 145 9.40 2.29 -11.37
N ASP A 146 8.26 2.92 -11.63
CA ASP A 146 6.99 2.26 -11.96
C ASP A 146 7.13 1.22 -13.08
N ASP A 147 7.91 1.51 -14.12
CA ASP A 147 8.15 0.62 -15.25
C ASP A 147 9.23 -0.45 -15.03
N THR A 148 9.81 -0.52 -13.82
CA THR A 148 10.88 -1.47 -13.50
C THR A 148 10.38 -2.91 -13.59
N PRO A 149 10.97 -3.75 -14.46
CA PRO A 149 10.58 -5.15 -14.57
C PRO A 149 10.86 -5.93 -13.29
N LEU A 150 9.89 -6.72 -12.85
CA LEU A 150 10.05 -7.62 -11.70
C LEU A 150 10.37 -9.04 -12.15
N PHE A 151 11.11 -9.74 -11.30
CA PHE A 151 11.53 -11.12 -11.48
C PHE A 151 11.01 -11.98 -10.34
N VAL A 152 10.78 -13.25 -10.64
CA VAL A 152 10.35 -14.23 -9.65
C VAL A 152 11.44 -14.41 -8.59
N PHE A 153 11.04 -14.43 -7.32
CA PHE A 153 11.97 -14.73 -6.23
C PHE A 153 12.53 -16.15 -6.41
N PRO A 154 13.87 -16.34 -6.33
CA PRO A 154 14.50 -17.56 -6.84
C PRO A 154 14.39 -18.79 -5.92
N PHE A 155 14.04 -18.64 -4.64
CA PHE A 155 14.04 -19.72 -3.64
C PHE A 155 12.63 -20.11 -3.16
N SER A 156 12.56 -21.03 -2.19
CA SER A 156 11.30 -21.44 -1.55
C SER A 156 10.66 -20.34 -0.71
N ASN A 157 9.51 -20.63 -0.09
CA ASN A 157 8.70 -19.72 0.74
C ASN A 157 8.01 -18.58 -0.04
N VAL A 158 8.27 -18.45 -1.34
CA VAL A 158 7.60 -17.48 -2.22
C VAL A 158 7.11 -18.19 -3.46
N ASN A 159 5.84 -18.01 -3.80
CA ASN A 159 5.26 -18.56 -5.02
C ASN A 159 5.69 -17.74 -6.26
N SER A 160 5.43 -18.26 -7.46
CA SER A 160 5.81 -17.59 -8.71
C SER A 160 5.07 -16.26 -8.95
N ASP A 161 3.90 -16.08 -8.33
CA ASP A 161 3.15 -14.81 -8.30
C ASP A 161 3.67 -13.83 -7.22
N GLY A 162 4.77 -14.17 -6.55
CA GLY A 162 5.39 -13.36 -5.50
C GLY A 162 4.75 -13.52 -4.12
N SER A 163 3.63 -14.23 -3.98
CA SER A 163 2.97 -14.40 -2.68
C SER A 163 3.87 -15.16 -1.70
N VAL A 164 3.97 -14.65 -0.48
CA VAL A 164 4.85 -15.22 0.55
C VAL A 164 4.11 -16.18 1.46
N CYS A 165 4.72 -17.33 1.71
CA CYS A 165 4.30 -18.31 2.70
C CYS A 165 5.48 -18.62 3.64
N MET A 166 5.43 -18.09 4.86
CA MET A 166 6.39 -18.43 5.92
C MET A 166 5.84 -19.49 6.88
N GLY A 167 4.79 -20.22 6.47
CA GLY A 167 4.07 -21.16 7.32
C GLY A 167 3.43 -20.46 8.54
N GLY A 168 3.71 -20.97 9.73
CA GLY A 168 3.22 -20.39 10.99
C GLY A 168 4.04 -19.21 11.52
N ASN A 169 5.13 -18.83 10.87
CA ASN A 169 5.97 -17.72 11.33
C ASN A 169 5.27 -16.38 11.06
N LYS A 170 5.14 -15.57 12.11
CA LYS A 170 4.53 -14.24 12.04
C LYS A 170 5.58 -13.16 12.23
N LEU A 171 5.38 -12.03 11.55
CA LEU A 171 6.16 -10.82 11.82
C LEU A 171 5.73 -10.22 13.17
N PRO A 172 6.63 -9.53 13.87
CA PRO A 172 6.28 -8.88 15.13
C PRO A 172 5.37 -7.68 14.87
N ASN A 173 4.56 -7.33 15.87
CA ASN A 173 3.76 -6.11 15.83
C ASN A 173 4.66 -4.87 15.87
N ILE A 174 4.21 -3.79 15.24
CA ILE A 174 4.92 -2.52 15.18
C ILE A 174 4.19 -1.39 15.89
N ASN A 175 4.96 -0.44 16.40
CA ASN A 175 4.48 0.86 16.87
C ASN A 175 4.77 1.98 15.85
N SER A 176 5.64 1.72 14.87
CA SER A 176 6.05 2.68 13.83
C SER A 176 6.49 1.94 12.56
N LEU A 177 6.20 2.51 11.39
CA LEU A 177 6.62 1.94 10.10
C LEU A 177 8.14 1.80 9.98
N VAL A 178 8.93 2.62 10.69
CA VAL A 178 10.40 2.54 10.67
C VAL A 178 10.89 1.15 11.08
N GLN A 179 10.18 0.45 11.97
CA GLN A 179 10.54 -0.88 12.45
C GLN A 179 10.50 -1.95 11.34
N ILE A 180 9.72 -1.74 10.27
CA ILE A 180 9.63 -2.66 9.13
C ILE A 180 10.99 -2.80 8.42
N SER A 181 11.89 -1.82 8.55
CA SER A 181 13.23 -1.85 7.93
C SER A 181 14.06 -3.09 8.27
N THR A 182 13.79 -3.76 9.40
CA THR A 182 14.51 -4.98 9.82
C THR A 182 13.74 -6.26 9.60
N PHE A 183 12.50 -6.20 9.11
CA PHE A 183 11.60 -7.38 9.06
C PHE A 183 12.03 -8.40 8.01
N HIS A 184 12.83 -8.00 7.03
CA HIS A 184 13.47 -8.92 6.10
C HIS A 184 14.34 -9.96 6.84
N SER A 185 14.97 -9.60 7.97
CA SER A 185 15.75 -10.54 8.78
C SER A 185 14.90 -11.69 9.34
N VAL A 186 13.62 -11.44 9.66
CA VAL A 186 12.69 -12.49 10.11
C VAL A 186 12.36 -13.46 8.97
N PHE A 187 12.21 -12.93 7.75
CA PHE A 187 12.01 -13.76 6.55
C PHE A 187 13.21 -14.69 6.28
N PHE A 188 14.44 -14.17 6.38
CA PHE A 188 15.64 -15.00 6.18
C PHE A 188 15.91 -15.99 7.32
N ALA A 189 15.51 -15.65 8.55
CA ALA A 189 15.61 -16.54 9.69
C ALA A 189 14.57 -17.69 9.65
N ALA A 190 13.47 -17.53 8.90
CA ALA A 190 12.49 -18.58 8.72
C ALA A 190 13.11 -19.74 7.91
N PRO A 191 12.91 -21.01 8.32
CA PRO A 191 13.43 -22.14 7.58
C PRO A 191 12.91 -22.18 6.14
N PHE A 192 13.82 -22.34 5.19
CA PHE A 192 13.49 -22.64 3.80
C PHE A 192 13.17 -24.12 3.67
N GLY A 193 11.99 -24.42 3.13
CA GLY A 193 11.56 -25.78 2.80
C GLY A 193 11.74 -26.10 1.32
N ASN A 194 11.01 -27.11 0.84
CA ASN A 194 10.91 -27.42 -0.59
C ASN A 194 9.75 -26.70 -1.29
N ASP A 195 8.90 -26.02 -0.52
CA ASP A 195 7.68 -25.39 -1.03
C ASP A 195 8.00 -24.37 -2.12
N TYR A 196 7.26 -24.43 -3.23
CA TYR A 196 7.45 -23.61 -4.43
C TYR A 196 8.80 -23.74 -5.14
N GLY A 197 9.70 -24.62 -4.66
CA GLY A 197 10.93 -25.00 -5.34
C GLY A 197 11.90 -23.87 -5.70
N ALA A 198 12.92 -24.23 -6.46
CA ALA A 198 13.87 -23.30 -7.06
C ALA A 198 13.29 -22.73 -8.36
N LYS A 199 13.39 -21.41 -8.55
CA LYS A 199 12.81 -20.69 -9.69
C LYS A 199 13.90 -19.85 -10.37
N THR A 200 14.86 -20.53 -10.97
CA THR A 200 15.99 -19.91 -11.68
C THR A 200 16.18 -20.53 -13.06
N THR A 201 16.85 -19.82 -13.96
CA THR A 201 17.19 -20.34 -15.30
C THR A 201 18.26 -21.44 -15.29
N THR A 202 18.89 -21.70 -14.14
CA THR A 202 19.97 -22.69 -14.01
C THR A 202 19.51 -24.16 -14.03
N GLY A 203 18.22 -24.40 -13.75
CA GLY A 203 17.66 -25.75 -13.58
C GLY A 203 18.12 -26.49 -12.32
N LYS A 204 18.87 -25.83 -11.42
CA LYS A 204 19.35 -26.43 -10.17
C LYS A 204 18.26 -26.51 -9.11
N GLN A 205 18.33 -27.56 -8.29
CA GLN A 205 17.46 -27.71 -7.12
C GLN A 205 17.89 -26.76 -5.98
N LEU A 206 17.02 -26.50 -5.02
CA LEU A 206 17.27 -25.54 -3.92
C LEU A 206 18.57 -25.81 -3.15
N ARG A 207 18.81 -27.08 -2.76
CA ARG A 207 20.04 -27.48 -2.06
C ARG A 207 21.30 -27.21 -2.87
N GLU A 208 21.25 -27.46 -4.18
CA GLU A 208 22.37 -27.19 -5.08
C GLU A 208 22.60 -25.69 -5.23
N LEU A 209 21.52 -24.90 -5.33
CA LEU A 209 21.60 -23.44 -5.35
C LEU A 209 22.20 -22.88 -4.07
N PHE A 210 21.73 -23.29 -2.90
CA PHE A 210 22.28 -22.81 -1.62
C PHE A 210 23.74 -23.21 -1.42
N THR A 211 24.13 -24.41 -1.84
CA THR A 211 25.55 -24.82 -1.84
C THR A 211 26.38 -23.94 -2.77
N LEU A 212 25.88 -23.68 -3.99
CA LEU A 212 26.60 -22.86 -4.98
C LEU A 212 26.73 -21.40 -4.53
N LEU A 213 25.67 -20.87 -3.93
CA LEU A 213 25.58 -19.47 -3.50
C LEU A 213 26.19 -19.22 -2.13
N SER A 214 26.56 -20.24 -1.37
CA SER A 214 27.29 -20.06 -0.13
C SER A 214 28.64 -19.41 -0.42
N ASN A 215 28.88 -18.25 0.18
CA ASN A 215 30.03 -17.37 -0.05
C ASN A 215 30.14 -16.78 -1.47
N ASN A 216 29.09 -16.88 -2.28
CA ASN A 216 29.03 -16.29 -3.62
C ASN A 216 27.82 -15.36 -3.75
N ASP A 217 27.91 -14.36 -4.61
CA ASP A 217 26.78 -13.48 -4.91
C ASP A 217 25.79 -14.16 -5.86
N PHE A 218 24.52 -13.74 -5.79
CA PHE A 218 23.52 -14.19 -6.74
C PHE A 218 23.77 -13.59 -8.12
N GLU A 219 23.62 -14.36 -9.20
CA GLU A 219 23.80 -13.85 -10.56
C GLU A 219 22.47 -13.41 -11.19
N ASP A 220 22.38 -12.15 -11.61
CA ASP A 220 21.12 -11.54 -12.08
C ASP A 220 20.58 -12.17 -13.37
N ASN A 221 21.44 -12.84 -14.16
CA ASN A 221 21.03 -13.58 -15.36
C ASN A 221 20.28 -14.88 -15.01
N TRP A 222 20.29 -15.32 -13.74
CA TRP A 222 19.53 -16.47 -13.28
C TRP A 222 18.06 -16.16 -12.99
N LEU A 223 17.71 -14.87 -12.91
CA LEU A 223 16.36 -14.42 -12.60
C LEU A 223 15.38 -14.74 -13.74
N MET A 224 14.24 -15.32 -13.36
CA MET A 224 13.12 -15.58 -14.29
C MET A 224 12.15 -14.39 -14.30
N PRO A 225 11.71 -13.90 -15.46
CA PRO A 225 10.80 -12.76 -15.53
C PRO A 225 9.43 -13.10 -14.95
N ALA A 226 8.91 -12.23 -14.07
CA ALA A 226 7.56 -12.37 -13.51
C ALA A 226 6.47 -11.85 -14.46
N LYS A 227 6.86 -11.19 -15.56
CA LYS A 227 5.97 -10.55 -16.55
C LYS A 227 5.05 -9.46 -15.97
N ILE A 228 5.51 -8.83 -14.88
CA ILE A 228 4.88 -7.66 -14.28
C ILE A 228 5.95 -6.59 -14.04
N LYS A 229 5.51 -5.36 -13.85
CA LYS A 229 6.34 -4.22 -13.47
C LYS A 229 6.07 -3.81 -12.03
N PHE A 230 6.89 -2.92 -11.49
CA PHE A 230 6.71 -2.41 -10.13
C PHE A 230 5.38 -1.69 -9.91
N GLU A 231 4.85 -1.00 -10.93
CA GLU A 231 3.53 -0.36 -10.86
C GLU A 231 2.37 -1.35 -10.65
N ASP A 232 2.53 -2.59 -11.11
CA ASP A 232 1.51 -3.66 -11.03
C ASP A 232 1.50 -4.35 -9.65
N LEU A 233 2.50 -4.07 -8.80
CA LEU A 233 2.68 -4.69 -7.48
C LEU A 233 1.86 -4.01 -6.38
#